data_AF-A0A1F9N546-F1
#
_entry.id   AF-A0A1F9N546-F1
#
_cell.length_a   1.000
_cell.length_b   1.000
_cell.length_c   1.000
_cell.angle_alpha   90.00
_cell.angle_beta   90.00
_cell.angle_gamma   90.00
#
_symmetry.space_group_name_H-M   'P 1'
#
loop_
_entity.id
_entity.type
_entity.pdbx_description
1 polymer ?
#
loop_
_entity_poly.entity_id
_entity_poly.type
_entity_poly.pdbx_seq_one_letter_code
_entity_poly.pdbx_strand_id
1 'polypeptide(L)'
;MSAISNTTFCPCGWYDRKFSSGSSGRQRVNTDHLKNFEVRLPSQKAVNDFNTVADSIVPKLNLNYSQIRTLEKLRDTLLPRLMSSEVRLAL
;
A
#
# COMPACT_ATOMS: atom_id res chain seq x y z
N MET A 1 3.52 -15.90 -38.25
CA MET A 1 3.81 -16.49 -36.93
C MET A 1 5.15 -15.93 -36.47
N SER A 2 5.15 -14.69 -35.96
CA SER A 2 6.35 -14.04 -35.44
C SER A 2 6.52 -14.43 -33.97
N ALA A 3 7.76 -14.80 -33.64
CA ALA A 3 8.20 -15.31 -32.36
C ALA A 3 7.80 -14.41 -31.18
N ILE A 4 7.05 -14.98 -30.23
CA ILE A 4 6.94 -14.44 -28.88
C ILE A 4 8.25 -14.82 -28.18
N SER A 5 9.19 -13.87 -28.11
CA SER A 5 10.45 -14.08 -27.39
C SER A 5 10.19 -14.16 -25.88
N ASN A 6 10.14 -15.37 -25.35
CA ASN A 6 10.13 -15.66 -23.90
C ASN A 6 11.51 -15.39 -23.25
N THR A 7 12.13 -14.26 -23.57
CA THR A 7 13.43 -13.89 -23.02
C THR A 7 13.25 -12.79 -21.97
N THR A 8 13.66 -13.15 -20.75
CA THR A 8 14.11 -12.27 -19.66
C THR A 8 13.03 -11.76 -18.70
N PHE A 9 12.47 -12.67 -17.89
CA PHE A 9 12.13 -12.34 -16.51
C PHE A 9 13.39 -12.53 -15.66
N CYS A 10 14.20 -11.48 -15.54
CA CYS A 10 15.32 -11.42 -14.59
C CYS A 10 14.93 -10.45 -13.47
N PRO A 11 14.58 -10.93 -12.26
CA PRO A 11 14.10 -10.07 -11.17
C PRO A 11 15.20 -9.22 -10.52
N CYS A 12 16.48 -9.51 -10.82
CA CYS A 12 17.64 -8.94 -10.15
C CYS A 12 17.92 -7.45 -10.46
N GLY A 13 17.35 -6.88 -11.52
CA GLY A 13 17.62 -5.49 -11.95
C GLY A 13 16.65 -4.41 -11.48
N TRP A 14 15.58 -4.77 -10.75
CA TRP A 14 14.52 -3.80 -10.42
C TRP A 14 14.87 -2.88 -9.23
N TYR A 15 15.82 -3.28 -8.39
CA TYR A 15 16.16 -2.57 -7.15
C TYR A 15 17.16 -1.42 -7.30
N ASP A 16 17.79 -1.25 -8.47
CA ASP A 16 18.94 -0.32 -8.61
C ASP A 16 18.61 1.01 -9.30
N ARG A 17 17.32 1.33 -9.52
CA ARG A 17 16.92 2.61 -10.12
C ARG A 17 16.61 3.66 -9.06
N LYS A 18 17.50 4.65 -8.92
CA LYS A 18 17.26 5.83 -8.10
C LYS A 18 16.33 6.80 -8.84
N PHE A 19 15.04 6.73 -8.53
CA PHE A 19 14.01 7.63 -9.07
C PHE A 19 13.94 9.00 -8.36
N SER A 20 14.68 9.12 -7.25
CA SER A 20 14.67 10.31 -6.39
C SER A 20 15.72 11.32 -6.81
N SER A 21 15.25 12.52 -7.16
CA SER A 21 16.10 13.70 -7.29
C SER A 21 15.74 14.71 -6.19
N GLY A 22 16.68 15.01 -5.29
CA GLY A 22 16.52 15.99 -4.22
C GLY A 22 17.47 15.76 -3.04
N SER A 23 17.76 16.81 -2.26
CA SER A 23 18.50 16.68 -0.99
C SER A 23 17.66 15.90 0.04
N SER A 24 18.32 15.38 1.08
CA SER A 24 17.79 14.48 2.14
C SER A 24 16.54 14.96 2.93
N GLY A 25 15.83 15.99 2.49
CA GLY A 25 14.54 16.43 3.05
C GLY A 25 13.45 16.74 2.03
N ARG A 26 13.73 16.63 0.70
CA ARG A 26 12.75 16.89 -0.36
C ARG A 26 12.94 15.90 -1.51
N GLN A 27 12.67 14.63 -1.23
CA GLN A 27 12.64 13.60 -2.24
C GLN A 27 11.48 13.86 -3.19
N ARG A 28 11.79 14.25 -4.42
CA ARG A 28 10.80 14.39 -5.49
C ARG A 28 11.08 13.35 -6.55
N VAL A 29 10.00 12.82 -7.11
CA VAL A 29 10.10 12.03 -8.33
C VAL A 29 10.22 13.02 -9.48
N ASN A 30 11.28 12.89 -10.28
CA ASN A 30 11.43 13.70 -11.48
C ASN A 30 10.35 13.29 -12.50
N THR A 31 9.63 14.26 -13.05
CA THR A 31 8.61 14.05 -14.09
C THR A 31 9.18 13.38 -15.34
N ASP A 32 10.44 13.66 -15.68
CA ASP A 32 11.08 13.09 -16.87
C ASP A 32 11.41 11.60 -16.66
N HIS A 33 11.76 11.22 -15.43
CA HIS A 33 11.93 9.81 -15.07
C HIS A 33 10.59 9.05 -15.08
N LEU A 34 9.49 9.69 -14.70
CA LEU A 34 8.15 9.09 -14.77
C LEU A 34 7.68 8.87 -16.20
N LYS A 35 7.87 9.86 -17.08
CA LYS A 35 7.45 9.76 -18.50
C LYS A 35 8.19 8.64 -19.24
N ASN A 36 9.45 8.45 -18.90
CA ASN A 36 10.30 7.42 -19.51
C ASN A 36 10.26 6.09 -18.75
N PHE A 37 9.34 5.93 -17.79
CA PHE A 37 9.23 4.70 -17.02
C PHE A 37 8.54 3.61 -17.84
N GLU A 38 9.33 2.65 -18.29
CA GLU A 38 8.83 1.48 -19.01
C GLU A 38 8.09 0.53 -18.07
N VAL A 39 6.79 0.35 -18.31
CA VAL A 39 5.95 -0.63 -17.61
C VAL A 39 5.52 -1.70 -18.59
N ARG A 40 5.66 -2.96 -18.19
CA ARG A 40 5.03 -4.06 -18.94
C ARG A 40 3.54 -4.04 -18.67
N LEU A 41 2.76 -3.70 -19.70
CA LEU A 41 1.31 -3.74 -19.62
C LEU A 41 0.83 -5.21 -19.60
N PRO A 42 0.15 -5.66 -18.52
CA PRO A 42 -0.43 -6.99 -18.48
C PRO A 42 -1.60 -7.12 -19.46
N SER A 43 -1.97 -8.35 -19.81
CA SER A 43 -3.17 -8.59 -20.60
C SER A 43 -4.43 -8.23 -19.82
N GLN A 44 -5.49 -7.81 -20.51
CA GLN A 44 -6.76 -7.45 -19.86
C GLN A 44 -7.32 -8.59 -19.00
N LYS A 45 -7.11 -9.84 -19.43
CA LYS A 45 -7.51 -11.03 -18.66
C LYS A 45 -6.80 -11.09 -17.31
N ALA A 46 -5.48 -10.91 -17.29
CA ALA A 46 -4.71 -10.94 -16.04
C ALA A 46 -5.11 -9.81 -15.08
N VAL A 47 -5.45 -8.63 -15.61
CA VAL A 47 -5.98 -7.51 -14.82
C VAL A 47 -7.33 -7.87 -14.19
N ASN A 48 -8.23 -8.44 -14.98
CA ASN A 48 -9.56 -8.84 -14.49
C ASN A 48 -9.44 -9.94 -13.44
N ASP A 49 -8.62 -10.97 -13.67
CA ASP A 49 -8.39 -12.06 -12.73
C ASP A 49 -7.84 -11.52 -11.39
N PHE A 50 -6.89 -10.59 -11.43
CA PHE A 50 -6.39 -9.91 -10.22
C PHE A 50 -7.49 -9.12 -9.51
N ASN A 51 -8.25 -8.31 -10.25
CA ASN A 51 -9.30 -7.46 -9.68
C ASN A 51 -10.37 -8.31 -8.97
N THR A 52 -10.74 -9.48 -9.51
CA THR A 52 -11.73 -10.36 -8.86
C THR A 52 -11.35 -10.73 -7.42
N VAL A 53 -10.06 -10.84 -7.13
CA VAL A 53 -9.54 -11.11 -5.80
C VAL A 53 -9.38 -9.82 -5.01
N ALA A 54 -8.72 -8.82 -5.59
CA ALA A 54 -8.38 -7.56 -4.93
C ALA A 54 -9.61 -6.77 -4.49
N ASP A 55 -10.68 -6.76 -5.29
CA ASP A 55 -11.90 -5.99 -5.04
C ASP A 55 -12.60 -6.41 -3.74
N SER A 56 -12.46 -7.67 -3.33
CA SER A 56 -13.00 -8.17 -2.06
C SER A 56 -12.11 -7.83 -0.85
N ILE A 57 -10.79 -7.72 -1.07
CA ILE A 57 -9.80 -7.55 -0.01
C ILE A 57 -9.65 -6.09 0.38
N VAL A 58 -9.63 -5.18 -0.59
CA VAL A 58 -9.41 -3.74 -0.36
C VAL A 58 -10.45 -3.13 0.60
N PRO A 59 -11.76 -3.40 0.46
CA PRO A 59 -12.76 -2.90 1.41
C PRO A 59 -12.52 -3.43 2.83
N LYS A 60 -12.18 -4.71 2.96
CA LYS A 60 -11.89 -5.33 4.26
C LYS A 60 -10.66 -4.73 4.93
N LEU A 61 -9.62 -4.45 4.16
CA LEU A 61 -8.42 -3.75 4.65
C LEU A 61 -8.78 -2.37 5.21
N ASN A 62 -9.57 -1.59 4.47
CA ASN A 62 -10.00 -0.26 4.89
C ASN A 62 -10.88 -0.30 6.15
N LEU A 63 -11.81 -1.25 6.22
CA LEU A 63 -12.66 -1.45 7.39
C LEU A 63 -11.83 -1.82 8.62
N ASN A 64 -10.95 -2.82 8.53
CA ASN A 64 -10.09 -3.24 9.63
C ASN A 64 -9.21 -2.07 10.11
N TYR A 65 -8.64 -1.31 9.18
CA TYR A 65 -7.83 -0.14 9.49
C TYR A 65 -8.61 0.91 10.30
N SER A 66 -9.85 1.20 9.88
CA SER A 66 -10.72 2.14 10.58
C SER A 66 -11.12 1.64 11.98
N GLN A 67 -11.39 0.34 12.11
CA GLN A 67 -11.74 -0.29 13.38
C GLN A 67 -10.56 -0.26 14.36
N ILE A 68 -9.36 -0.62 13.91
CA ILE A 68 -8.14 -0.56 14.72
C ILE A 68 -7.93 0.87 15.23
N ARG A 69 -7.96 1.87 14.35
CA ARG A 69 -7.83 3.29 14.75
C ARG A 69 -8.88 3.71 15.76
N THR A 70 -10.11 3.21 15.64
CA THR A 70 -11.20 3.55 16.57
C THR A 70 -10.96 2.90 17.93
N LEU A 71 -10.59 1.62 17.96
CA LEU A 71 -10.29 0.88 19.19
C LEU A 71 -9.04 1.43 19.91
N GLU A 72 -8.00 1.80 19.17
CA GLU A 72 -6.81 2.45 19.71
C GLU A 72 -7.16 3.78 20.37
N LYS A 73 -7.93 4.64 19.69
CA LYS A 73 -8.41 5.89 20.27
C LYS A 73 -9.26 5.66 21.51
N LEU A 74 -10.19 4.71 21.45
CA LEU A 74 -11.02 4.38 22.60
C LEU A 74 -10.17 3.90 23.79
N ARG A 75 -9.21 3.00 23.56
CA ARG A 75 -8.24 2.58 24.59
C ARG A 75 -7.50 3.78 25.17
N ASP A 76 -6.95 4.64 24.34
CA ASP A 76 -6.15 5.79 24.77
C ASP A 76 -6.98 6.84 25.52
N THR A 77 -8.28 6.93 25.24
CA THR A 77 -9.20 7.79 25.99
C THR A 77 -9.69 7.16 27.30
N LEU A 78 -9.94 5.85 27.31
CA LEU A 78 -10.50 5.15 28.46
C LEU A 78 -9.45 4.82 29.51
N LEU A 79 -8.23 4.47 29.10
CA LEU A 79 -7.17 4.08 30.02
C LEU A 79 -6.85 5.18 31.04
N PRO A 80 -6.67 6.47 30.66
CA PRO A 80 -6.46 7.54 31.63
C PRO A 80 -7.65 7.73 32.58
N ARG A 81 -8.89 7.62 32.07
CA ARG A 81 -10.13 7.78 32.86
C ARG A 81 -10.36 6.65 33.86
N LEU A 82 -9.95 5.44 33.52
CA LEU A 82 -9.97 4.30 34.43
C LEU A 82 -8.89 4.44 35.50
N MET A 83 -7.70 4.89 35.13
CA MET A 83 -6.61 5.16 36.08
C MET A 83 -6.91 6.34 37.01
N SER A 84 -7.61 7.38 36.54
CA SER A 84 -8.06 8.52 37.35
C SER A 84 -9.34 8.22 38.15
N SER A 85 -9.92 7.03 38.01
CA SER A 85 -11.16 6.59 38.67
C SER A 85 -12.41 7.44 38.37
N GLU A 86 -12.37 8.24 37.30
CA GLU A 86 -13.52 9.00 36.77
C GLU A 86 -14.62 8.09 36.26
N VAL A 87 -14.27 6.91 35.74
CA VAL A 87 -15.20 5.89 35.25
C VAL A 87 -15.07 4.67 36.14
N ARG A 88 -16.15 4.33 36.87
CA ARG A 88 -16.23 3.11 37.67
C ARG A 88 -17.00 2.05 36.90
N LEU A 89 -16.43 0.86 36.80
CA LEU A 89 -17.14 -0.30 36.28
C LEU A 89 -18.12 -0.77 37.35
N ALA A 90 -19.42 -0.66 37.10
CA ALA A 90 -20.41 -1.34 37.91
C ALA A 90 -20.33 -2.84 37.54
N LEU A 91 -19.76 -3.63 38.45
CA LEU A 91 -19.87 -5.09 38.42
C LEU A 91 -21.13 -5.51 39.16
#